data_AF-A0A959W6H2-F1
#
_entry.id   AF-A0A959W6H2-F1
#
_cell.length_a   1.000
_cell.length_b   1.000
_cell.length_c   1.000
_cell.angle_alpha   90.00
_cell.angle_beta   90.00
_cell.angle_gamma   90.00
#
_symmetry.space_group_name_H-M   'P 1'
#
loop_
_entity.id
_entity.type
_entity.pdbx_description
1 polymer ?
#
loop_
_entity_poly.entity_id
_entity_poly.type
_entity_poly.pdbx_seq_one_letter_code
_entity_poly.pdbx_strand_id
1 'polypeptide(L)'
;PDWSGDGRIVFQATRGKFRDIGETTEIWSVRPTGRCLTRLTNGSPASLDPVWSDPEGAATAPVGCGAKPPGPYRELQPLPATISNVGDLWLGANFRNLMLSYTESEPQNSSLIYGDCGAIPETKCGRMLIIYNTDVCQSRGYAAAFFGSGAVRRQRGIPLFLSLKPGRETPPFTVGLSGRNLFFMIGGSGVGDHSRQNRKEVDALRPVGASFTGLDLPAPRIPTGDIRAMKKVKRVYDRTGSVARTAEIVGRGEYFVRSNIRFARSFKAGDYGRVNCPRSGGTRTDAGNDSSGSSLRHLLAGRP
;
A
#
# COMPACT_ATOMS: atom_id res chain seq x y z
N PRO A 1 23.59 17.12 -13.72
CA PRO A 1 24.85 17.04 -12.96
C PRO A 1 25.48 18.43 -12.97
N ASP A 2 26.36 18.73 -12.01
CA ASP A 2 27.09 19.98 -11.92
C ASP A 2 28.51 19.77 -11.38
N TRP A 3 29.42 20.71 -11.64
CA TRP A 3 30.85 20.59 -11.35
C TRP A 3 31.34 21.71 -10.44
N SER A 4 32.07 21.35 -9.38
CA SER A 4 32.74 22.32 -8.51
C SER A 4 34.02 22.85 -9.14
N GLY A 5 34.54 23.97 -8.64
CA GLY A 5 35.84 24.50 -9.06
C GLY A 5 37.02 23.56 -8.80
N ASP A 6 36.92 22.67 -7.81
CA ASP A 6 37.92 21.61 -7.53
C ASP A 6 37.71 20.31 -8.35
N GLY A 7 36.77 20.34 -9.30
CA GLY A 7 36.53 19.27 -10.27
C GLY A 7 35.62 18.15 -9.80
N ARG A 8 34.99 18.22 -8.62
CA ARG A 8 34.01 17.20 -8.20
C ARG A 8 32.72 17.31 -8.99
N ILE A 9 32.03 16.19 -9.12
CA ILE A 9 30.75 16.09 -9.80
C ILE A 9 29.67 15.91 -8.75
N VAL A 10 28.62 16.72 -8.81
CA VAL A 10 27.36 16.48 -8.11
C VAL A 10 26.31 16.05 -9.12
N PHE A 11 25.48 15.07 -8.78
CA PHE A 11 24.48 14.53 -9.69
C PHE A 11 23.33 13.90 -8.92
N GLN A 12 22.15 13.93 -9.51
CA GLN A 12 21.02 13.17 -9.00
C GLN A 12 21.08 11.74 -9.55
N ALA A 13 20.81 10.76 -8.69
CA ALA A 13 20.70 9.37 -9.12
C ALA A 13 19.85 8.55 -8.14
N THR A 14 19.04 7.68 -8.73
CA THR A 14 18.37 6.61 -8.00
C THR A 14 19.26 5.38 -7.97
N ARG A 15 19.70 5.01 -6.77
CA ARG A 15 20.52 3.82 -6.53
C ARG A 15 19.71 2.80 -5.73
N GLY A 16 20.08 1.53 -5.86
CA GLY A 16 19.46 0.44 -5.11
C GLY A 16 18.41 -0.36 -5.85
N LYS A 17 17.58 -1.08 -5.08
CA LYS A 17 16.60 -2.03 -5.63
C LYS A 17 15.37 -1.37 -6.26
N PHE A 18 15.20 -0.06 -6.09
CA PHE A 18 13.97 0.67 -6.46
C PHE A 18 14.26 1.84 -7.42
N ARG A 19 15.10 1.60 -8.43
CA ARG A 19 15.63 2.65 -9.33
C ARG A 19 14.56 3.39 -10.15
N ASP A 20 13.36 2.85 -10.20
CA ASP A 20 12.29 3.33 -11.06
C ASP A 20 11.25 4.18 -10.30
N ILE A 21 11.48 4.43 -9.01
CA ILE A 21 10.65 5.32 -8.19
C ILE A 21 11.37 6.67 -8.15
N GLY A 22 10.83 7.66 -8.87
CA GLY A 22 11.43 8.99 -8.97
C GLY A 22 11.63 9.64 -7.60
N GLU A 23 10.72 9.39 -6.65
CA GLU A 23 10.69 9.91 -5.27
C GLU A 23 11.85 9.41 -4.40
N THR A 24 12.61 8.43 -4.88
CA THR A 24 13.82 7.89 -4.21
C THR A 24 15.11 8.44 -4.82
N THR A 25 15.01 9.46 -5.70
CA THR A 25 16.17 10.12 -6.30
C THR A 25 16.88 10.97 -5.28
N GLU A 26 18.20 10.85 -5.25
CA GLU A 26 19.07 11.51 -4.28
C GLU A 26 20.23 12.22 -4.96
N ILE A 27 20.78 13.21 -4.28
CA ILE A 27 21.99 13.89 -4.70
C ILE A 27 23.22 13.14 -4.20
N TRP A 28 24.15 12.93 -5.13
CA TRP A 28 25.42 12.26 -4.90
C TRP A 28 26.56 13.17 -5.33
N SER A 29 27.70 13.01 -4.67
CA SER A 29 28.97 13.63 -5.07
C SER A 29 30.01 12.56 -5.34
N VAL A 30 30.87 12.77 -6.34
CA VAL A 30 31.99 11.89 -6.68
C VAL A 30 33.17 12.70 -7.22
N ARG A 31 34.39 12.19 -7.06
CA ARG A 31 35.58 12.74 -7.74
C ARG A 31 35.57 12.37 -9.24
N PRO A 32 36.27 13.11 -10.11
CA PRO A 32 36.43 12.75 -11.54
C PRO A 32 36.92 11.32 -11.78
N THR A 33 37.74 10.82 -10.85
CA THR A 33 38.29 9.45 -10.91
C THR A 33 37.28 8.36 -10.57
N GLY A 34 36.02 8.72 -10.28
CA GLY A 34 34.99 7.79 -9.80
C GLY A 34 35.15 7.37 -8.33
N ARG A 35 36.22 7.81 -7.65
CA ARG A 35 36.47 7.53 -6.24
C ARG A 35 35.67 8.47 -5.33
N CYS A 36 35.54 8.10 -4.06
CA CYS A 36 34.94 8.96 -3.02
C CYS A 36 33.43 9.25 -3.24
N LEU A 37 32.69 8.29 -3.81
CA LEU A 37 31.24 8.42 -3.97
C LEU A 37 30.56 8.63 -2.62
N THR A 38 29.76 9.69 -2.52
CA THR A 38 29.12 10.11 -1.27
C THR A 38 27.68 10.52 -1.53
N ARG A 39 26.74 10.04 -0.70
CA ARG A 39 25.32 10.43 -0.75
C ARG A 39 25.16 11.72 0.06
N LEU A 40 24.63 12.78 -0.53
CA LEU A 40 24.48 14.10 0.11
C LEU A 40 23.09 14.33 0.71
N THR A 41 22.06 13.76 0.09
CA THR A 41 20.66 13.83 0.55
C THR A 41 20.16 12.43 0.89
N ASN A 42 19.16 12.33 1.76
CA ASN A 42 18.59 11.05 2.14
C ASN A 42 17.17 11.26 2.62
N GLY A 43 16.18 10.80 1.86
CA GLY A 43 14.78 10.97 2.22
C GLY A 43 13.94 11.34 1.02
N SER A 44 12.62 11.28 1.23
CA SER A 44 11.64 11.80 0.28
C SER A 44 11.15 13.20 0.73
N PRO A 45 10.79 14.08 -0.21
CA PRO A 45 10.62 13.83 -1.65
C PRO A 45 11.96 13.74 -2.40
N ALA A 46 11.92 13.41 -3.69
CA ALA A 46 13.11 13.34 -4.53
C ALA A 46 13.97 14.60 -4.42
N SER A 47 15.27 14.42 -4.23
CA SER A 47 16.23 15.53 -4.34
C SER A 47 16.73 15.61 -5.77
N LEU A 48 16.44 16.73 -6.43
CA LEU A 48 16.68 16.96 -7.85
C LEU A 48 17.51 18.21 -8.07
N ASP A 49 18.05 18.34 -9.29
CA ASP A 49 18.69 19.54 -9.81
C ASP A 49 19.79 20.09 -8.89
N PRO A 50 20.82 19.27 -8.56
CA PRO A 50 21.88 19.73 -7.70
C PRO A 50 22.71 20.80 -8.39
N VAL A 51 23.01 21.87 -7.66
CA VAL A 51 23.86 22.97 -8.11
C VAL A 51 24.93 23.22 -7.05
N TRP A 52 26.17 23.41 -7.46
CA TRP A 52 27.22 23.90 -6.60
C TRP A 52 27.02 25.41 -6.39
N SER A 53 26.61 25.81 -5.20
CA SER A 53 26.81 27.19 -4.77
C SER A 53 28.21 27.29 -4.17
N ASP A 54 29.09 27.99 -4.87
CA ASP A 54 30.42 28.35 -4.38
C ASP A 54 30.41 29.86 -4.11
N PRO A 55 29.71 30.35 -3.05
CA PRO A 55 29.88 31.73 -2.63
C PRO A 55 31.30 31.83 -2.07
N GLU A 56 32.16 32.60 -2.74
CA GLU A 56 33.56 32.89 -2.41
C GLU A 56 34.06 32.22 -1.11
N GLY A 57 34.52 30.96 -1.22
CA GLY A 57 35.27 30.28 -0.17
C GLY A 57 34.49 29.39 0.82
N ALA A 58 33.17 29.21 0.68
CA ALA A 58 32.43 28.27 1.53
C ALA A 58 32.54 26.82 1.01
N ALA A 59 33.28 25.97 1.73
CA ALA A 59 33.38 24.55 1.40
C ALA A 59 32.02 23.83 1.60
N THR A 60 31.33 23.50 0.50
CA THR A 60 30.13 22.63 0.48
C THR A 60 30.50 21.14 0.35
N ALA A 61 31.77 20.80 0.57
CA ALA A 61 32.29 19.45 0.49
C ALA A 61 31.60 18.50 1.50
N PRO A 62 31.25 17.26 1.10
CA PRO A 62 30.92 16.24 2.08
C PRO A 62 32.05 16.08 3.09
N VAL A 63 31.69 15.89 4.37
CA VAL A 63 32.60 15.82 5.53
C VAL A 63 33.64 14.69 5.41
N GLY A 64 33.50 13.77 4.44
CA GLY A 64 34.48 12.73 4.11
C GLY A 64 34.03 11.81 2.97
N CYS A 65 34.95 10.99 2.45
CA CYS A 65 34.62 10.00 1.41
C CYS A 65 33.69 8.91 1.94
N GLY A 66 32.56 8.69 1.26
CA GLY A 66 31.56 7.73 1.71
C GLY A 66 30.88 8.17 3.01
N ALA A 67 30.98 9.47 3.37
CA ALA A 67 30.27 10.02 4.50
C ALA A 67 28.77 9.77 4.35
N LYS A 68 28.14 9.46 5.48
CA LYS A 68 26.68 9.39 5.52
C LYS A 68 26.15 10.83 5.57
N PRO A 69 25.08 11.13 4.83
CA PRO A 69 24.42 12.42 5.00
C PRO A 69 23.92 12.55 6.45
N PRO A 70 23.85 13.78 7.01
CA PRO A 70 23.27 14.05 8.32
C PRO A 70 21.84 13.53 8.47
N GLY A 71 21.70 12.26 8.86
CA GLY A 71 20.40 11.59 8.97
C GLY A 71 19.59 11.59 7.66
N PRO A 72 18.37 11.03 7.66
CA PRO A 72 17.44 11.31 6.60
C PRO A 72 16.93 12.76 6.72
N TYR A 73 17.32 13.62 5.78
CA TYR A 73 16.69 14.92 5.56
C TYR A 73 15.26 14.66 5.08
N ARG A 74 14.29 14.82 5.98
CA ARG A 74 12.87 14.81 5.62
C ARG A 74 12.42 16.24 5.41
N GLU A 75 12.23 16.62 4.15
CA GLU A 75 11.40 17.79 3.86
C GLU A 75 9.91 17.44 3.92
N LEU A 76 9.55 16.16 3.71
CA LEU A 76 8.25 15.66 4.12
C LEU A 76 8.18 15.67 5.66
N GLN A 77 7.78 16.81 6.23
CA GLN A 77 7.00 16.76 7.45
C GLN A 77 5.92 15.69 7.23
N PRO A 78 5.61 14.84 8.24
CA PRO A 78 4.45 13.98 8.12
C PRO A 78 3.32 14.93 7.70
N LEU A 79 2.65 14.64 6.58
CA LEU A 79 1.43 15.34 6.26
C LEU A 79 0.30 14.52 6.90
N PRO A 80 0.00 14.68 8.22
CA PRO A 80 -1.29 14.26 8.72
C PRO A 80 -2.41 15.06 8.03
N ALA A 81 -2.08 16.19 7.39
CA ALA A 81 -3.05 17.03 6.67
C ALA A 81 -3.50 16.45 5.32
N THR A 82 -2.65 15.72 4.57
CA THR A 82 -3.08 15.11 3.29
C THR A 82 -3.68 13.74 3.48
N ILE A 83 -3.23 12.95 4.46
CA ILE A 83 -3.91 11.70 4.86
C ILE A 83 -5.07 12.06 5.80
N SER A 84 -6.04 12.79 5.26
CA SER A 84 -7.14 13.43 5.97
C SER A 84 -8.30 12.48 6.33
N ASN A 85 -8.26 11.24 5.85
CA ASN A 85 -9.34 10.28 6.10
C ASN A 85 -9.12 9.54 7.43
N VAL A 86 -9.95 9.89 8.41
CA VAL A 86 -10.08 9.16 9.68
C VAL A 86 -10.38 7.68 9.38
N GLY A 87 -9.41 6.81 9.60
CA GLY A 87 -9.53 5.36 9.39
C GLY A 87 -8.52 4.74 8.44
N ASP A 88 -7.77 5.56 7.69
CA ASP A 88 -6.65 5.07 6.88
C ASP A 88 -5.60 4.40 7.75
N LEU A 89 -5.01 3.32 7.23
CA LEU A 89 -3.99 2.55 7.90
C LEU A 89 -2.62 2.86 7.29
N TRP A 90 -1.63 3.02 8.16
CA TRP A 90 -0.25 3.32 7.78
C TRP A 90 0.74 2.69 8.75
N LEU A 91 2.03 2.71 8.39
CA LEU A 91 3.11 2.19 9.23
C LEU A 91 3.88 3.29 9.97
N GLY A 92 3.46 4.54 9.82
CA GLY A 92 4.24 5.72 10.22
C GLY A 92 5.14 6.24 9.10
N ALA A 93 5.90 7.29 9.41
CA ALA A 93 6.89 7.86 8.49
C ALA A 93 8.06 6.90 8.21
N ASN A 94 8.27 5.92 9.10
CA ASN A 94 9.27 4.87 8.94
C ASN A 94 8.69 3.54 9.38
N PHE A 95 9.04 2.51 8.62
CA PHE A 95 8.87 1.14 9.03
C PHE A 95 10.19 0.41 8.87
N ARG A 96 10.89 0.19 9.99
CA ARG A 96 12.28 -0.30 9.98
C ARG A 96 13.15 0.68 9.18
N ASN A 97 13.86 0.22 8.15
CA ASN A 97 14.67 1.08 7.27
C ASN A 97 13.90 1.57 6.03
N LEU A 98 12.61 1.21 5.87
CA LEU A 98 11.78 1.73 4.78
C LEU A 98 11.14 3.05 5.21
N MET A 99 11.27 4.05 4.36
CA MET A 99 10.70 5.38 4.55
C MET A 99 9.46 5.55 3.69
N LEU A 100 8.48 6.30 4.21
CA LEU A 100 7.33 6.75 3.42
C LEU A 100 7.84 7.75 2.38
N SER A 101 7.64 7.43 1.11
CA SER A 101 8.20 8.18 -0.02
C SER A 101 7.18 9.01 -0.77
N TYR A 102 5.96 8.49 -0.85
CA TYR A 102 4.89 9.11 -1.59
C TYR A 102 3.55 8.86 -0.90
N THR A 103 2.71 9.89 -0.94
CA THR A 103 1.34 9.85 -0.42
C THR A 103 0.42 10.49 -1.44
N GLU A 104 -0.60 9.76 -1.85
CA GLU A 104 -1.73 10.28 -2.62
C GLU A 104 -2.98 10.05 -1.79
N SER A 105 -3.86 11.04 -1.74
CA SER A 105 -5.05 10.98 -0.92
C SER A 105 -6.20 11.69 -1.63
N GLU A 106 -7.29 10.95 -1.77
CA GLU A 106 -8.58 11.41 -2.26
C GLU A 106 -9.61 11.27 -1.13
N PRO A 107 -10.81 11.89 -1.22
CA PRO A 107 -11.80 11.83 -0.14
C PRO A 107 -12.23 10.40 0.28
N GLN A 108 -11.96 9.38 -0.53
CA GLN A 108 -12.43 8.01 -0.32
C GLN A 108 -11.31 6.95 -0.41
N ASN A 109 -10.12 7.34 -0.88
CA ASN A 109 -9.00 6.45 -1.15
C ASN A 109 -7.69 7.11 -0.75
N SER A 110 -6.70 6.32 -0.37
CA SER A 110 -5.32 6.82 -0.29
C SER A 110 -4.31 5.76 -0.68
N SER A 111 -3.18 6.20 -1.22
CA SER A 111 -2.04 5.37 -1.57
C SER A 111 -0.82 5.85 -0.79
N LEU A 112 -0.18 4.93 -0.07
CA LEU A 112 1.04 5.18 0.69
C LEU A 112 2.15 4.29 0.13
N ILE A 113 3.21 4.88 -0.39
CA ILE A 113 4.34 4.15 -0.97
C ILE A 113 5.54 4.27 -0.04
N TYR A 114 6.03 3.12 0.42
CA TYR A 114 7.28 2.99 1.16
C TYR A 114 8.35 2.46 0.20
N GLY A 115 9.06 3.37 -0.46
CA GLY A 115 10.04 3.06 -1.51
C GLY A 115 11.49 3.42 -1.16
N ASP A 116 11.66 4.41 -0.28
CA ASP A 116 12.97 4.96 0.08
C ASP A 116 13.59 4.25 1.28
N CYS A 117 14.90 4.35 1.37
CA CYS A 117 15.76 3.62 2.26
C CYS A 117 16.49 4.58 3.21
N GLY A 118 16.09 4.58 4.48
CA GLY A 118 16.71 5.42 5.51
C GLY A 118 18.08 4.94 5.99
N ALA A 119 18.63 3.85 5.44
CA ALA A 119 19.87 3.24 5.89
C ALA A 119 20.87 2.99 4.75
N ILE A 120 22.16 3.22 5.03
CA ILE A 120 23.27 2.90 4.13
C ILE A 120 24.11 1.76 4.76
N PRO A 121 24.45 0.68 4.02
CA PRO A 121 24.11 0.42 2.61
C PRO A 121 22.66 -0.01 2.39
N GLU A 122 22.12 0.27 1.19
CA GLU A 122 20.73 -0.01 0.78
C GLU A 122 20.35 -1.49 0.85
N THR A 123 21.33 -2.40 0.95
CA THR A 123 21.11 -3.82 1.22
C THR A 123 20.40 -4.08 2.55
N LYS A 124 20.43 -3.11 3.48
CA LYS A 124 19.70 -3.14 4.75
C LYS A 124 18.23 -2.74 4.62
N CYS A 125 17.75 -2.38 3.42
CA CYS A 125 16.37 -2.00 3.21
C CYS A 125 15.46 -3.16 2.84
N GLY A 126 14.21 -3.04 3.29
CA GLY A 126 13.16 -3.99 3.00
C GLY A 126 12.74 -3.94 1.53
N ARG A 127 11.78 -4.78 1.16
CA ARG A 127 11.13 -4.68 -0.16
C ARG A 127 10.16 -3.49 -0.13
N MET A 128 10.08 -2.76 -1.25
CA MET A 128 9.05 -1.72 -1.44
C MET A 128 7.69 -2.25 -1.04
N LEU A 129 6.90 -1.39 -0.40
CA LEU A 129 5.54 -1.67 0.02
C LEU A 129 4.63 -0.53 -0.42
N ILE A 130 3.51 -0.90 -1.04
CA ILE A 130 2.39 0.02 -1.30
C ILE A 130 1.26 -0.40 -0.37
N ILE A 131 0.68 0.58 0.34
CA ILE A 131 -0.55 0.41 1.13
C ILE A 131 -1.61 1.28 0.45
N TYR A 132 -2.62 0.62 -0.11
CA TYR A 132 -3.79 1.28 -0.66
C TYR A 132 -4.94 1.15 0.34
N ASN A 133 -5.55 2.27 0.70
CA ASN A 133 -6.71 2.35 1.58
C ASN A 133 -7.92 2.80 0.76
N THR A 134 -9.09 2.25 1.07
CA THR A 134 -10.37 2.71 0.49
C THR A 134 -11.49 2.50 1.48
N ASP A 135 -12.45 3.42 1.54
CA ASP A 135 -13.67 3.19 2.33
C ASP A 135 -14.43 1.99 1.74
N VAL A 136 -14.81 1.04 2.59
CA VAL A 136 -15.53 -0.18 2.20
C VAL A 136 -16.82 0.10 1.42
N CYS A 137 -17.41 1.28 1.56
CA CYS A 137 -18.56 1.72 0.77
C CYS A 137 -18.25 1.90 -0.73
N GLN A 138 -16.99 2.09 -1.11
CA GLN A 138 -16.56 2.10 -2.51
C GLN A 138 -16.68 0.73 -3.18
N SER A 139 -16.73 -0.35 -2.39
CA SER A 139 -16.97 -1.69 -2.94
C SER A 139 -18.37 -1.85 -3.54
N ARG A 140 -19.32 -0.94 -3.26
CA ARG A 140 -20.69 -0.93 -3.82
C ARG A 140 -21.40 -2.30 -3.74
N GLY A 141 -21.18 -3.07 -2.67
CA GLY A 141 -21.78 -4.40 -2.50
C GLY A 141 -20.97 -5.56 -3.08
N TYR A 142 -19.71 -5.32 -3.42
CA TYR A 142 -18.76 -6.31 -3.92
C TYR A 142 -17.57 -6.54 -2.99
N ALA A 143 -17.69 -6.24 -1.69
CA ALA A 143 -16.59 -6.42 -0.74
C ALA A 143 -16.09 -7.88 -0.75
N ALA A 144 -17.02 -8.84 -0.80
CA ALA A 144 -16.71 -10.26 -0.86
C ALA A 144 -15.80 -10.66 -2.04
N ALA A 145 -15.85 -9.93 -3.17
CA ALA A 145 -15.05 -10.24 -4.35
C ALA A 145 -13.55 -10.08 -4.09
N PHE A 146 -13.14 -9.12 -3.27
CA PHE A 146 -11.72 -8.93 -2.89
C PHE A 146 -11.20 -10.08 -2.02
N PHE A 147 -12.12 -10.80 -1.38
CA PHE A 147 -11.82 -11.89 -0.46
C PHE A 147 -11.99 -13.28 -1.09
N GLY A 148 -12.34 -13.35 -2.37
CA GLY A 148 -12.71 -14.59 -3.06
C GLY A 148 -11.54 -15.50 -3.48
N SER A 149 -10.32 -14.98 -3.55
CA SER A 149 -9.20 -15.61 -4.25
C SER A 149 -7.89 -15.71 -3.43
N GLY A 150 -7.97 -16.15 -2.16
CA GLY A 150 -6.74 -16.32 -1.35
C GLY A 150 -6.88 -17.19 -0.11
N ALA A 151 -5.75 -17.65 0.44
CA ALA A 151 -5.79 -18.23 1.79
C ALA A 151 -6.07 -17.14 2.82
N VAL A 152 -6.62 -17.54 3.96
CA VAL A 152 -7.01 -16.64 5.03
C VAL A 152 -6.10 -16.86 6.23
N ARG A 153 -5.55 -15.77 6.77
CA ARG A 153 -4.82 -15.76 8.04
C ARG A 153 -5.47 -14.75 8.96
N ARG A 154 -5.69 -15.10 10.23
CA ARG A 154 -6.07 -14.10 11.24
C ARG A 154 -4.83 -13.48 11.85
N GLN A 155 -4.85 -12.16 11.99
CA GLN A 155 -3.78 -11.41 12.61
C GLN A 155 -4.35 -10.10 13.15
N ARG A 156 -3.97 -9.73 14.37
CA ARG A 156 -4.45 -8.51 15.03
C ARG A 156 -5.97 -8.34 15.00
N GLY A 157 -6.68 -9.41 15.37
CA GLY A 157 -8.15 -9.43 15.46
C GLY A 157 -8.90 -9.59 14.13
N ILE A 158 -8.25 -9.40 12.97
CA ILE A 158 -8.95 -9.38 11.66
C ILE A 158 -8.54 -10.54 10.73
N PRO A 159 -9.43 -11.00 9.84
CA PRO A 159 -9.05 -11.90 8.75
C PRO A 159 -8.31 -11.11 7.65
N LEU A 160 -7.15 -11.63 7.27
CA LEU A 160 -6.36 -11.19 6.13
C LEU A 160 -6.46 -12.24 5.02
N PHE A 161 -6.58 -11.78 3.80
CA PHE A 161 -6.67 -12.63 2.63
C PHE A 161 -5.45 -12.41 1.76
N LEU A 162 -4.83 -13.51 1.37
CA LEU A 162 -3.56 -13.53 0.68
C LEU A 162 -3.82 -13.97 -0.76
N SER A 163 -3.83 -13.01 -1.68
CA SER A 163 -3.81 -13.32 -3.11
C SER A 163 -2.39 -13.74 -3.47
N LEU A 164 -2.22 -15.05 -3.68
CA LEU A 164 -0.94 -15.66 -4.06
C LEU A 164 -0.82 -15.99 -5.53
N LYS A 165 -1.91 -15.85 -6.29
CA LYS A 165 -1.86 -16.11 -7.73
C LYS A 165 -1.39 -14.82 -8.41
N PRO A 166 -0.14 -14.72 -8.84
CA PRO A 166 0.19 -13.74 -9.85
C PRO A 166 -0.64 -14.08 -11.08
N GLY A 167 -1.62 -13.25 -11.42
CA GLY A 167 -1.89 -13.07 -12.84
C GLY A 167 -0.61 -12.54 -13.49
N ARG A 168 -0.45 -12.66 -14.82
CA ARG A 168 0.69 -12.02 -15.51
C ARG A 168 0.82 -10.52 -15.18
N GLU A 169 -0.26 -9.89 -14.72
CA GLU A 169 -0.36 -8.46 -14.47
C GLU A 169 -0.56 -8.07 -12.99
N THR A 170 -0.90 -8.99 -12.09
CA THR A 170 -1.23 -8.64 -10.69
C THR A 170 -0.26 -9.30 -9.71
N PRO A 171 0.62 -8.54 -9.04
CA PRO A 171 1.57 -9.09 -8.07
C PRO A 171 0.83 -9.67 -6.85
N PRO A 172 1.47 -10.56 -6.07
CA PRO A 172 0.90 -11.03 -4.81
C PRO A 172 0.57 -9.86 -3.89
N PHE A 173 -0.63 -9.90 -3.29
CA PHE A 173 -1.11 -8.85 -2.41
C PHE A 173 -1.85 -9.42 -1.20
N THR A 174 -1.87 -8.65 -0.12
CA THR A 174 -2.66 -8.92 1.07
C THR A 174 -3.82 -7.94 1.13
N VAL A 175 -5.04 -8.42 1.40
CA VAL A 175 -6.21 -7.56 1.61
C VAL A 175 -6.82 -7.82 2.98
N GLY A 176 -7.27 -6.77 3.65
CA GLY A 176 -7.94 -6.84 4.95
C GLY A 176 -8.98 -5.75 5.11
N LEU A 177 -9.87 -5.94 6.09
CA LEU A 177 -10.89 -4.97 6.46
C LEU A 177 -10.73 -4.64 7.94
N SER A 178 -10.56 -3.36 8.27
CA SER A 178 -10.38 -2.85 9.63
C SER A 178 -11.20 -1.58 9.80
N GLY A 179 -12.13 -1.57 10.76
CA GLY A 179 -13.13 -0.51 10.81
C GLY A 179 -13.87 -0.40 9.48
N ARG A 180 -13.95 0.79 8.90
CA ARG A 180 -14.51 1.02 7.55
C ARG A 180 -13.48 0.88 6.42
N ASN A 181 -12.21 0.72 6.74
CA ASN A 181 -11.14 0.77 5.76
C ASN A 181 -10.84 -0.62 5.21
N LEU A 182 -11.03 -0.77 3.90
CA LEU A 182 -10.55 -1.89 3.11
C LEU A 182 -9.14 -1.54 2.63
N PHE A 183 -8.13 -2.30 3.06
CA PHE A 183 -6.75 -2.02 2.70
C PHE A 183 -6.14 -3.14 1.87
N PHE A 184 -5.22 -2.76 0.99
CA PHE A 184 -4.42 -3.65 0.16
C PHE A 184 -2.94 -3.36 0.38
N MET A 185 -2.15 -4.41 0.54
CA MET A 185 -0.70 -4.34 0.60
C MET A 185 -0.11 -5.04 -0.61
N ILE A 186 0.71 -4.32 -1.37
CA ILE A 186 1.44 -4.86 -2.52
C ILE A 186 2.94 -4.73 -2.21
N GLY A 187 3.67 -5.84 -2.31
CA GLY A 187 5.08 -5.88 -1.93
C GLY A 187 5.30 -6.15 -0.44
N GLY A 188 6.40 -5.62 0.12
CA GLY A 188 6.77 -5.79 1.53
C GLY A 188 7.40 -7.14 1.89
N SER A 189 7.37 -7.50 3.17
CA SER A 189 8.02 -8.71 3.68
C SER A 189 7.27 -9.99 3.28
N GLY A 190 8.01 -11.06 2.99
CA GLY A 190 7.45 -12.40 2.77
C GLY A 190 6.56 -12.55 1.53
N VAL A 191 6.62 -11.63 0.57
CA VAL A 191 5.85 -11.69 -0.69
C VAL A 191 5.98 -13.07 -1.35
N GLY A 192 4.83 -13.67 -1.66
CA GLY A 192 4.75 -15.00 -2.29
C GLY A 192 4.77 -16.17 -1.30
N ASP A 193 4.99 -15.93 0.00
CA ASP A 193 4.95 -16.95 1.05
C ASP A 193 3.72 -16.78 1.93
N HIS A 194 2.79 -17.76 1.88
CA HIS A 194 1.56 -17.77 2.66
C HIS A 194 1.76 -17.50 4.17
N SER A 195 2.83 -18.02 4.75
CA SER A 195 3.07 -17.96 6.19
C SER A 195 3.67 -16.62 6.63
N ARG A 196 4.40 -15.94 5.73
CA ARG A 196 5.20 -14.75 6.04
C ARG A 196 4.72 -13.46 5.39
N GLN A 197 3.92 -13.54 4.33
CA GLN A 197 3.50 -12.38 3.55
C GLN A 197 2.85 -11.31 4.43
N ASN A 198 3.41 -10.11 4.35
CA ASN A 198 3.03 -8.88 5.05
C ASN A 198 2.85 -9.00 6.57
N ARG A 199 3.40 -10.04 7.22
CA ARG A 199 3.15 -10.27 8.66
C ARG A 199 3.69 -9.10 9.49
N LYS A 200 4.93 -8.69 9.23
CA LYS A 200 5.60 -7.62 9.98
C LYS A 200 4.90 -6.27 9.78
N GLU A 201 4.41 -6.02 8.57
CA GLU A 201 3.70 -4.81 8.17
C GLU A 201 2.36 -4.73 8.89
N VAL A 202 1.55 -5.80 8.86
CA VAL A 202 0.26 -5.83 9.57
C VAL A 202 0.46 -5.68 11.09
N ASP A 203 1.53 -6.25 11.65
CA ASP A 203 1.84 -6.10 13.08
C ASP A 203 2.08 -4.63 13.48
N ALA A 204 2.60 -3.81 12.56
CA ALA A 204 2.90 -2.39 12.80
C ALA A 204 1.84 -1.42 12.27
N LEU A 205 0.82 -1.91 11.56
CA LEU A 205 -0.26 -1.08 11.05
C LEU A 205 -0.99 -0.36 12.18
N ARG A 206 -1.25 0.93 11.97
CA ARG A 206 -2.05 1.75 12.87
C ARG A 206 -2.95 2.69 12.08
N PRO A 207 -4.08 3.13 12.65
CA PRO A 207 -4.84 4.23 12.09
C PRO A 207 -4.02 5.53 12.05
N VAL A 208 -4.24 6.35 11.04
CA VAL A 208 -3.70 7.71 10.96
C VAL A 208 -4.36 8.59 12.03
N GLY A 209 -3.57 9.47 12.65
CA GLY A 209 -4.06 10.42 13.67
C GLY A 209 -4.40 9.82 15.04
N ALA A 210 -4.29 8.50 15.24
CA ALA A 210 -4.56 7.87 16.52
C ALA A 210 -3.26 7.60 17.30
N SER A 211 -3.26 7.92 18.60
CA SER A 211 -2.37 7.34 19.60
C SER A 211 -2.78 5.87 19.82
N PHE A 212 -2.59 5.05 18.80
CA PHE A 212 -3.11 3.71 18.77
C PHE A 212 -2.23 2.80 19.66
N THR A 213 -2.78 2.45 20.83
CA THR A 213 -2.14 1.61 21.87
C THR A 213 -2.65 0.17 21.88
N GLY A 214 -3.63 -0.16 21.03
CA GLY A 214 -4.28 -1.47 21.00
C GLY A 214 -3.42 -2.55 20.35
N LEU A 215 -3.47 -3.78 20.90
CA LEU A 215 -2.85 -4.94 20.25
C LEU A 215 -3.59 -5.36 18.96
N ASP A 216 -4.86 -5.01 18.79
CA ASP A 216 -5.71 -5.45 17.66
C ASP A 216 -6.22 -4.29 16.79
N LEU A 217 -6.29 -4.50 15.48
CA LEU A 217 -6.85 -3.50 14.56
C LEU A 217 -8.36 -3.30 14.84
N PRO A 218 -8.92 -2.11 14.55
CA PRO A 218 -10.34 -1.86 14.69
C PRO A 218 -11.20 -2.95 14.06
N ALA A 219 -12.22 -3.40 14.81
CA ALA A 219 -13.10 -4.45 14.34
C ALA A 219 -13.72 -4.11 12.97
N PRO A 220 -13.80 -5.06 12.02
CA PRO A 220 -14.32 -4.82 10.68
C PRO A 220 -15.76 -4.29 10.69
N ARG A 221 -16.08 -3.32 9.85
CA ARG A 221 -17.45 -2.84 9.60
C ARG A 221 -17.83 -3.14 8.16
N ILE A 222 -18.83 -4.01 7.98
CA ILE A 222 -19.24 -4.50 6.67
C ILE A 222 -20.51 -3.77 6.24
N PRO A 223 -20.63 -3.34 4.96
CA PRO A 223 -21.85 -2.75 4.46
C PRO A 223 -23.06 -3.67 4.65
N THR A 224 -24.19 -3.09 5.04
CA THR A 224 -25.45 -3.84 5.24
C THR A 224 -25.90 -4.58 3.96
N GLY A 225 -25.51 -4.09 2.77
CA GLY A 225 -25.71 -4.76 1.48
C GLY A 225 -24.93 -6.07 1.37
N ASP A 226 -23.61 -6.03 1.59
CA ASP A 226 -22.74 -7.21 1.56
C ASP A 226 -23.15 -8.25 2.61
N ILE A 227 -23.53 -7.83 3.83
CA ILE A 227 -24.03 -8.76 4.86
C ILE A 227 -25.27 -9.50 4.38
N ARG A 228 -26.21 -8.80 3.73
CA ARG A 228 -27.44 -9.41 3.19
C ARG A 228 -27.12 -10.37 2.04
N ALA A 229 -26.24 -9.99 1.13
CA ALA A 229 -25.78 -10.83 0.03
C ALA A 229 -25.11 -12.12 0.56
N MET A 230 -24.15 -11.96 1.46
CA MET A 230 -23.43 -13.05 2.13
C MET A 230 -24.40 -14.03 2.81
N LYS A 231 -25.34 -13.53 3.60
CA LYS A 231 -26.35 -14.36 4.29
C LYS A 231 -27.29 -15.07 3.31
N LYS A 232 -27.73 -14.39 2.24
CA LYS A 232 -28.58 -14.99 1.19
C LYS A 232 -27.84 -16.12 0.49
N VAL A 233 -26.62 -15.87 0.01
CA VAL A 233 -25.80 -16.87 -0.68
C VAL A 233 -25.52 -18.06 0.23
N LYS A 234 -25.09 -17.83 1.48
CA LYS A 234 -24.82 -18.92 2.43
C LYS A 234 -26.05 -19.80 2.63
N ARG A 235 -27.22 -19.20 2.85
CA ARG A 235 -28.49 -19.93 3.05
C ARG A 235 -28.86 -20.79 1.85
N VAL A 236 -28.73 -20.27 0.63
CA VAL A 236 -29.05 -21.02 -0.59
C VAL A 236 -28.03 -22.14 -0.82
N TYR A 237 -26.74 -21.87 -0.56
CA TYR A 237 -25.70 -22.89 -0.65
C TYR A 237 -25.89 -24.01 0.36
N ASP A 238 -26.20 -23.69 1.62
CA ASP A 238 -26.45 -24.69 2.66
C ASP A 238 -27.63 -25.62 2.30
N ARG A 239 -28.60 -25.15 1.49
CA ARG A 239 -29.74 -25.96 1.01
C ARG A 239 -29.44 -26.78 -0.23
N THR A 240 -28.55 -26.30 -1.10
CA THR A 240 -28.30 -26.91 -2.42
C THR A 240 -27.03 -27.74 -2.48
N GLY A 241 -26.06 -27.47 -1.61
CA GLY A 241 -24.71 -28.05 -1.64
C GLY A 241 -23.87 -27.68 -2.88
N SER A 242 -24.42 -26.92 -3.83
CA SER A 242 -23.83 -26.70 -5.15
C SER A 242 -23.63 -25.23 -5.45
N VAL A 243 -22.41 -24.86 -5.86
CA VAL A 243 -22.08 -23.50 -6.28
C VAL A 243 -22.86 -23.12 -7.53
N ALA A 244 -22.90 -23.99 -8.54
CA ALA A 244 -23.59 -23.74 -9.80
C ALA A 244 -25.11 -23.54 -9.59
N ARG A 245 -25.75 -24.42 -8.81
CA ARG A 245 -27.18 -24.29 -8.50
C ARG A 245 -27.48 -23.07 -7.63
N THR A 246 -26.58 -22.73 -6.70
CA THR A 246 -26.69 -21.49 -5.93
C THR A 246 -26.63 -20.28 -6.83
N ALA A 247 -25.67 -20.24 -7.77
CA ALA A 247 -25.46 -19.17 -8.73
C ALA A 247 -26.73 -18.90 -9.57
N GLU A 248 -27.33 -19.97 -10.09
CA GLU A 248 -28.61 -19.93 -10.79
C GLU A 248 -29.73 -19.31 -9.93
N ILE A 249 -29.95 -19.85 -8.72
CA ILE A 249 -31.01 -19.39 -7.81
C ILE A 249 -30.83 -17.93 -7.36
N VAL A 250 -29.58 -17.50 -7.13
CA VAL A 250 -29.32 -16.11 -6.71
C VAL A 250 -29.22 -15.14 -7.89
N GLY A 251 -29.24 -15.64 -9.14
CA GLY A 251 -29.11 -14.85 -10.36
C GLY A 251 -27.76 -14.15 -10.49
N ARG A 252 -26.65 -14.82 -10.11
CA ARG A 252 -25.28 -14.27 -10.13
C ARG A 252 -24.29 -15.36 -10.55
N GLY A 253 -23.11 -14.97 -11.05
CA GLY A 253 -22.08 -15.93 -11.47
C GLY A 253 -21.45 -16.73 -10.33
N GLU A 254 -20.82 -17.86 -10.64
CA GLU A 254 -20.16 -18.73 -9.65
C GLU A 254 -19.09 -18.03 -8.81
N TYR A 255 -18.34 -17.10 -9.42
CA TYR A 255 -17.33 -16.32 -8.71
C TYR A 255 -17.94 -15.55 -7.53
N PHE A 256 -19.09 -14.91 -7.75
CA PHE A 256 -19.82 -14.18 -6.71
C PHE A 256 -20.24 -15.12 -5.57
N VAL A 257 -20.72 -16.32 -5.90
CA VAL A 257 -21.12 -17.33 -4.92
C VAL A 257 -19.92 -17.82 -4.09
N ARG A 258 -18.83 -18.24 -4.75
CA ARG A 258 -17.61 -18.72 -4.07
C ARG A 258 -17.02 -17.65 -3.16
N SER A 259 -16.99 -16.40 -3.63
CA SER A 259 -16.52 -15.25 -2.88
C SER A 259 -17.36 -15.00 -1.63
N ASN A 260 -18.69 -15.01 -1.75
CA ASN A 260 -19.60 -14.81 -0.61
C ASN A 260 -19.57 -15.98 0.39
N ILE A 261 -19.40 -17.22 -0.06
CA ILE A 261 -19.22 -18.38 0.85
C ILE A 261 -17.94 -18.22 1.65
N ARG A 262 -16.83 -17.84 1.01
CA ARG A 262 -15.54 -17.63 1.69
C ARG A 262 -15.60 -16.44 2.65
N PHE A 263 -16.26 -15.36 2.23
CA PHE A 263 -16.52 -14.19 3.06
C PHE A 263 -17.31 -14.57 4.32
N ALA A 264 -18.39 -15.37 4.18
CA ALA A 264 -19.19 -15.87 5.29
C ALA A 264 -18.41 -16.77 6.28
N ARG A 265 -17.41 -17.52 5.79
CA ARG A 265 -16.54 -18.35 6.66
C ARG A 265 -15.56 -17.50 7.47
N SER A 266 -15.15 -16.36 6.92
CA SER A 266 -14.10 -15.52 7.50
C SER A 266 -14.67 -14.50 8.49
N PHE A 267 -15.88 -14.00 8.23
CA PHE A 267 -16.58 -13.03 9.06
C PHE A 267 -17.82 -13.67 9.72
N LYS A 268 -17.64 -14.15 10.96
CA LYS A 268 -18.73 -14.76 11.74
C LYS A 268 -19.58 -13.68 12.41
N ALA A 269 -20.83 -14.02 12.73
CA ALA A 269 -21.68 -13.12 13.50
C ALA A 269 -21.03 -12.80 14.86
N GLY A 270 -20.95 -11.52 15.21
CA GLY A 270 -20.25 -11.04 16.39
C GLY A 270 -18.85 -10.47 16.10
N ASP A 271 -18.19 -10.92 15.03
CA ASP A 271 -16.82 -10.51 14.68
C ASP A 271 -16.77 -9.19 13.87
N TYR A 272 -17.91 -8.64 13.48
CA TYR A 272 -17.99 -7.45 12.64
C TYR A 272 -19.17 -6.54 13.01
N GLY A 273 -18.95 -5.23 12.87
CA GLY A 273 -19.97 -4.20 12.91
C GLY A 273 -20.64 -3.99 11.56
N ARG A 274 -21.70 -3.19 11.54
CA ARG A 274 -22.40 -2.78 10.31
C ARG A 274 -22.06 -1.34 9.94
N VAL A 275 -22.09 -1.05 8.65
CA VAL A 275 -22.06 0.32 8.14
C VAL A 275 -23.14 0.51 7.09
N ASN A 276 -23.78 1.68 7.11
CA ASN A 276 -24.72 2.10 6.07
C ASN A 276 -23.95 2.96 5.07
N CYS A 277 -23.83 2.44 3.86
CA CYS A 277 -23.22 3.16 2.76
C CYS A 277 -24.32 3.95 2.02
N PRO A 278 -24.06 5.20 1.61
CA PRO A 278 -24.97 5.93 0.75
C PRO A 278 -25.31 5.09 -0.47
N ARG A 279 -26.59 5.04 -0.85
CA ARG A 279 -26.96 4.51 -2.16
C ARG A 279 -26.38 5.49 -3.18
N SER A 280 -25.52 4.99 -4.07
CA SER A 280 -25.18 5.73 -5.29
C SER A 280 -26.48 6.15 -5.97
N GLY A 281 -26.69 7.46 -6.11
CA GLY A 281 -27.81 8.01 -6.87
C GLY A 281 -27.86 7.30 -8.22
N GLY A 282 -29.01 6.72 -8.53
CA GLY A 282 -29.17 5.91 -9.72
C GLY A 282 -29.08 6.75 -10.97
N THR A 283 -28.01 6.57 -11.74
CA THR A 283 -28.12 6.57 -13.19
C THR A 283 -27.99 5.14 -13.65
N ARG A 284 -29.08 4.63 -14.20
CA ARG A 284 -29.17 3.36 -14.88
C ARG A 284 -28.39 3.52 -16.18
N THR A 285 -27.21 2.92 -16.27
CA THR A 285 -26.65 2.51 -17.55
C THR A 285 -26.39 1.01 -17.48
N ASP A 286 -27.12 0.32 -18.33
CA ASP A 286 -26.86 -1.05 -18.74
C ASP A 286 -25.46 -1.17 -19.34
N ALA A 287 -25.02 -2.44 -19.41
CA ALA A 287 -23.78 -2.93 -20.02
C ALA A 287 -22.53 -2.87 -19.13
N GLY A 288 -21.95 -4.06 -18.95
CA GLY A 288 -20.81 -4.29 -18.09
C GLY A 288 -19.62 -3.42 -18.44
N ASN A 289 -18.99 -2.87 -17.40
CA ASN A 289 -17.59 -2.55 -17.49
C ASN A 289 -16.93 -2.73 -16.11
N ASP A 290 -15.92 -3.60 -16.12
CA ASP A 290 -15.03 -3.99 -15.02
C ASP A 290 -14.21 -2.78 -14.50
N SER A 291 -14.88 -1.83 -13.86
CA SER A 291 -14.23 -0.60 -13.36
C SER A 291 -13.59 -0.77 -11.98
N SER A 292 -13.92 -1.82 -11.23
CA SER A 292 -13.20 -2.19 -9.99
C SER A 292 -11.79 -2.74 -10.24
N GLY A 293 -11.45 -3.08 -11.50
CA GLY A 293 -10.10 -3.41 -11.92
C GLY A 293 -9.30 -2.23 -12.46
N SER A 294 -9.94 -1.09 -12.74
CA SER A 294 -9.29 0.05 -13.41
C SER A 294 -8.33 0.83 -12.50
N SER A 295 -8.70 1.02 -11.23
CA SER A 295 -7.85 1.75 -10.27
C SER A 295 -6.58 0.96 -9.89
N LEU A 296 -6.66 -0.38 -9.82
CA LEU A 296 -5.49 -1.24 -9.67
C LEU A 296 -4.65 -1.35 -10.96
N ARG A 297 -5.28 -1.28 -12.14
CA ARG A 297 -4.57 -1.25 -13.43
C ARG A 297 -3.74 0.02 -13.61
N HIS A 298 -4.23 1.19 -13.18
CA HIS A 298 -3.42 2.42 -13.25
C HIS A 298 -2.17 2.38 -12.34
N LEU A 299 -2.25 1.71 -11.18
CA LEU A 299 -1.10 1.46 -10.30
C LEU A 299 -0.14 0.36 -10.82
N LEU A 300 -0.59 -0.51 -11.73
CA LEU A 300 0.18 -1.64 -12.27
C LEU A 300 0.63 -1.45 -13.73
N ALA A 301 0.11 -0.46 -14.44
CA ALA A 301 0.47 -0.12 -15.81
C ALA A 301 1.66 0.86 -15.91
N GLY A 302 2.25 1.25 -14.79
CA GLY A 302 3.50 2.00 -14.78
C GLY A 302 4.69 1.11 -15.17
N ARG A 303 4.93 0.97 -16.48
CA ARG A 303 6.25 1.01 -17.15
C ARG A 303 6.17 0.62 -18.65
N PRO A 304 7.03 1.18 -19.52
CA PRO A 304 7.89 2.36 -19.39
C PRO A 304 7.18 3.65 -19.79
#